data_AF-D5GUK4-F1
#
_entry.id   AF-D5GUK4-F1
#
_cell.length_a   1.000
_cell.length_b   1.000
_cell.length_c   1.000
_cell.angle_alpha   90.00
_cell.angle_beta   90.00
_cell.angle_gamma   90.00
#
_symmetry.space_group_name_H-M   'P 1'
#
loop_
_entity.id
_entity.type
_entity.pdbx_description
1 polymer ?
#
loop_
_entity_poly.entity_id
_entity_poly.type
_entity_poly.pdbx_seq_one_letter_code
_entity_poly.pdbx_strand_id
1 'polypeptide(L)' 'LPRYGIKVGLTNYAAAYCTGLLVARRLLQRLGLDSLYAGATEVTGDEFNVEPVDNGPGAFRCYLDVGLAR' A
#
# COMPACT_ATOMS: atom_id res chain seq x y z
N LEU A 1 -3.09 12.96 5.30
CA LEU A 1 -4.30 12.18 5.66
C LEU A 1 -5.56 13.03 5.95
N PRO A 2 -5.49 14.30 6.43
CA PRO A 2 -6.71 15.11 6.68
C PRO A 2 -7.70 15.21 5.53
N ARG A 3 -7.21 15.28 4.28
CA ARG A 3 -8.03 15.23 3.06
C ARG A 3 -8.89 13.96 2.92
N TYR A 4 -8.50 12.87 3.56
CA TYR A 4 -9.13 11.55 3.46
C TYR A 4 -9.89 11.15 4.74
N GLY A 5 -10.23 12.12 5.60
CA GLY A 5 -11.08 11.91 6.79
C GLY A 5 -10.34 11.81 8.12
N ILE A 6 -9.02 11.55 8.13
CA ILE A 6 -8.24 11.46 9.38
C ILE A 6 -7.66 12.83 9.74
N LYS A 7 -8.33 13.54 10.65
CA LYS A 7 -8.00 14.94 10.99
C LYS A 7 -6.88 15.11 12.03
N VAL A 8 -6.71 14.14 12.94
CA VAL A 8 -5.75 14.17 14.07
C VAL A 8 -5.05 12.81 14.21
N GLY A 9 -4.03 12.71 15.08
CA GLY A 9 -3.32 11.45 15.32
C GLY A 9 -2.48 10.98 14.13
N LEU A 10 -1.83 11.91 13.42
CA LEU A 10 -1.20 11.66 12.13
C LEU A 10 0.12 10.87 12.19
N THR A 11 0.58 10.52 13.39
CA THR A 11 1.85 9.83 13.66
C THR A 11 1.65 8.48 14.37
N ASN A 12 0.42 8.02 14.53
CA ASN A 12 0.15 6.71 15.13
C ASN A 12 0.29 5.56 14.11
N TYR A 13 0.23 4.33 14.59
CA TYR A 13 0.39 3.13 13.76
C TYR A 13 -0.68 3.03 12.65
N ALA A 14 -1.94 3.38 12.96
CA ALA A 14 -3.02 3.38 11.97
C ALA A 14 -2.77 4.40 10.84
N ALA A 15 -2.28 5.60 11.17
CA ALA A 15 -1.90 6.61 10.20
C ALA A 15 -0.71 6.17 9.33
N ALA A 16 0.25 5.43 9.89
CA ALA A 16 1.33 4.83 9.11
C ALA A 16 0.79 3.83 8.08
N TYR A 17 -0.10 2.92 8.50
CA TYR A 17 -0.77 1.97 7.59
C TYR A 17 -1.55 2.69 6.48
N CYS A 18 -2.40 3.66 6.83
CA CYS A 18 -3.15 4.44 5.84
C CYS A 18 -2.23 5.18 4.86
N THR A 19 -1.07 5.66 5.31
CA THR A 19 -0.10 6.34 4.46
C THR A 19 0.59 5.37 3.51
N GLY A 20 1.00 4.18 3.99
CA GLY A 20 1.55 3.11 3.15
C GLY A 20 0.57 2.68 2.06
N LEU A 21 -0.69 2.44 2.44
CA LEU A 21 -1.76 2.12 1.49
C LEU A 21 -1.96 3.23 0.46
N LEU A 22 -2.00 4.49 0.89
CA LEU A 22 -2.16 5.64 0.00
C LEU A 22 -1.02 5.77 -1.01
N VAL A 23 0.23 5.54 -0.58
CA VAL A 23 1.39 5.56 -1.48
C VAL A 23 1.33 4.41 -2.47
N ALA A 24 1.02 3.19 -2.03
CA ALA A 24 0.87 2.03 -2.90
C ALA A 24 -0.20 2.25 -3.98
N ARG A 25 -1.39 2.73 -3.60
CA ARG A 25 -2.48 3.02 -4.55
C ARG A 25 -2.11 4.13 -5.53
N ARG A 26 -1.46 5.20 -5.07
CA ARG A 26 -1.00 6.30 -5.93
C ARG A 26 0.06 5.83 -6.93
N LEU A 27 0.95 4.95 -6.52
CA LEU A 27 1.99 4.41 -7.40
C LEU A 27 1.39 3.50 -8.46
N LEU A 28 0.53 2.54 -8.08
CA LEU A 28 -0.11 1.64 -9.04
C LEU A 28 -0.98 2.42 -10.04
N GLN A 29 -1.71 3.44 -9.59
CA GLN A 29 -2.49 4.30 -10.49
C GLN A 29 -1.60 5.03 -11.51
N ARG A 30 -0.42 5.50 -11.11
CA ARG A 30 0.54 6.14 -12.02
C ARG A 30 1.15 5.16 -13.03
N LEU A 31 1.28 3.89 -12.66
CA LEU A 31 1.80 2.83 -13.52
C LEU A 31 0.70 2.14 -14.35
N GLY A 32 -0.58 2.49 -14.14
CA GLY A 32 -1.72 1.84 -14.81
C GLY A 32 -1.98 0.40 -14.34
N LEU A 33 -1.59 0.07 -13.12
CA LEU A 33 -1.65 -1.28 -12.52
C LEU A 33 -2.69 -1.39 -11.40
N ASP A 34 -3.43 -0.34 -11.10
CA ASP A 34 -4.32 -0.22 -9.93
C ASP A 34 -5.53 -1.16 -9.99
N SER A 35 -6.07 -1.39 -11.18
CA SER A 35 -7.18 -2.33 -11.40
C SER A 35 -6.75 -3.79 -11.36
N LEU A 36 -5.54 -4.09 -11.84
CA LEU A 36 -5.00 -5.46 -11.91
C LEU A 36 -4.54 -5.94 -10.53
N TYR A 37 -3.88 -5.07 -9.76
CA TYR A 37 -3.33 -5.38 -8.44
C TYR A 37 -4.09 -4.64 -7.33
N ALA A 38 -5.36 -5.03 -7.12
CA ALA A 38 -6.22 -4.46 -6.08
C ALA A 38 -5.72 -4.75 -4.64
N GLY A 39 -4.95 -5.83 -4.44
CA GLY A 39 -4.48 -6.27 -3.12
C GLY A 39 -5.63 -6.78 -2.24
N ALA A 40 -5.41 -6.82 -0.91
CA ALA A 40 -6.46 -7.18 0.04
C ALA A 40 -7.47 -6.04 0.23
N THR A 41 -8.74 -6.28 -0.15
CA THR A 41 -9.83 -5.29 0.00
C THR A 41 -10.42 -5.26 1.41
N GLU A 42 -10.29 -6.36 2.14
CA GLU A 42 -10.69 -6.47 3.55
C GLU A 42 -9.44 -6.55 4.43
N VAL A 43 -9.49 -5.89 5.59
CA VAL A 43 -8.37 -5.82 6.52
C VAL A 43 -8.54 -6.91 7.58
N THR A 44 -7.89 -8.06 7.39
CA THR A 44 -7.93 -9.20 8.33
C THR A 44 -6.75 -9.22 9.30
N GLY A 45 -5.60 -8.65 8.90
CA GLY A 45 -4.36 -8.67 9.67
C GLY A 45 -3.48 -9.90 9.43
N ASP A 46 -3.89 -10.78 8.50
CA ASP A 46 -3.11 -11.95 8.11
C ASP A 46 -1.94 -11.57 7.18
N GLU A 47 -0.98 -12.49 7.06
CA GLU A 47 0.10 -12.34 6.08
C GLU A 47 -0.46 -12.37 4.66
N PHE A 48 -0.12 -11.36 3.85
CA PHE A 48 -0.55 -11.25 2.47
C PHE A 48 0.62 -10.83 1.57
N ASN A 49 0.88 -11.62 0.55
CA ASN A 49 1.82 -11.30 -0.52
C ASN A 49 1.07 -11.31 -1.85
N VAL A 50 1.30 -10.29 -2.68
CA VAL A 50 0.67 -10.20 -3.99
C VAL A 50 1.44 -11.06 -4.99
N GLU A 51 0.75 -12.01 -5.60
CA GLU A 51 1.30 -12.81 -6.68
C GLU A 51 1.09 -12.11 -8.03
N PRO A 52 2.05 -12.21 -8.97
CA PRO A 52 1.89 -11.69 -10.31
C PRO A 52 0.81 -12.46 -11.06
N VAL A 53 0.14 -11.80 -12.00
CA VAL A 53 -0.79 -12.48 -12.91
C VAL A 53 -0.03 -13.28 -13.98
N ASP A 54 -0.56 -14.43 -14.40
CA ASP A 54 0.13 -15.36 -15.32
C ASP A 54 0.49 -14.75 -16.69
N ASN A 55 -0.40 -13.91 -17.24
CA ASN A 55 -0.28 -13.34 -18.59
C ASN A 55 -0.44 -11.82 -18.56
N GLY A 56 0.38 -11.13 -17.76
CA GLY A 56 0.33 -9.68 -17.64
C GLY A 56 1.60 -9.05 -17.08
N PRO A 57 1.61 -7.72 -16.89
CA PRO A 57 2.73 -7.03 -16.26
C PRO A 57 2.92 -7.55 -14.83
N GLY A 58 4.17 -7.78 -14.42
CA GLY A 58 4.47 -8.26 -13.08
C GLY A 58 4.04 -7.28 -11.98
N ALA A 59 3.81 -7.81 -10.78
CA ALA A 59 3.55 -6.99 -9.61
C ALA A 59 4.71 -6.02 -9.34
N PHE A 60 4.40 -4.79 -8.95
CA PHE A 60 5.43 -3.81 -8.63
C PHE A 60 6.22 -4.27 -7.39
N ARG A 61 7.53 -4.44 -7.55
CA ARG A 61 8.42 -4.87 -6.47
C ARG A 61 9.15 -3.69 -5.86
N CYS A 62 9.06 -3.56 -4.54
CA CYS A 62 9.83 -2.61 -3.74
C CYS A 62 10.49 -3.29 -2.55
N TYR A 63 11.56 -2.68 -2.06
CA TYR A 63 12.23 -3.07 -0.83
C TYR A 63 11.95 -2.04 0.26
N LEU A 64 11.76 -2.51 1.49
CA LEU A 64 11.61 -1.64 2.64
C LEU A 64 12.99 -1.13 3.08
N ASP A 65 13.11 0.19 3.19
CA ASP A 65 14.27 0.85 3.80
C ASP A 65 13.81 1.50 5.12
N VAL A 66 14.40 1.05 6.23
CA VAL A 66 14.08 1.54 7.58
C VAL A 66 15.10 2.59 8.07
N GLY A 67 16.16 2.84 7.31
CA GLY A 67 17.27 3.70 7.72
C GLY A 67 17.90 3.25 9.04
N LEU A 68 17.90 4.14 10.04
CA LEU A 68 18.46 3.90 11.37
C LEU A 68 17.40 3.54 12.43
N ALA A 69 16.14 3.33 12.03
CA ALA A 69 15.10 2.89 12.94
C ALA A 69 15.40 1.47 13.44
N ARG A 70 15.15 1.24 14.73
CA ARG A 70 15.41 -0.03 15.41
C ARG A 70 14.17 -0.91 15.43
#